data_AF-A0A2V3HPK3-F1
#
_entry.id   AF-A0A2V3HPK3-F1
#
_cell.length_a   1.000
_cell.length_b   1.000
_cell.length_c   1.000
_cell.angle_alpha   90.00
_cell.angle_beta   90.00
_cell.angle_gamma   90.00
#
_symmetry.space_group_name_H-M   'P 1'
#
loop_
_entity.id
_entity.type
_entity.pdbx_description
1 polymer ?
#
loop_
_entity_poly.entity_id
_entity_poly.type
_entity_poly.pdbx_seq_one_letter_code
_entity_poly.pdbx_strand_id
1 'polypeptide(L)'
;MHPEPPASPPAPGVVVLGRFQPVHHGHTLMIAAAERWRLSIAPELPMIIAIGSSNRPESMENPWSTEEREEMLRAWLEDKGGFEHALIVAIPDIEDPPNWVAHAEQYHGPAGVFFTSDLPSAGLYESAGWQVVITPFEQRERFEGWRVRATAQMMSTIDDDEAVRTVLSPAMPISVVNYLIEAQGLRRLAFLGEGGEPVG
;
A
#
# COMPACT_ATOMS: atom_id res chain seq x y z
N MET A 1 18.34 0.37 -7.64
CA MET A 1 18.79 1.44 -6.72
C MET A 1 17.72 1.62 -5.68
N HIS A 2 18.08 1.76 -4.40
CA HIS A 2 17.11 2.08 -3.35
C HIS A 2 16.80 3.57 -3.41
N PRO A 3 15.55 4.00 -3.21
CA PRO A 3 15.27 5.43 -3.16
C PRO A 3 16.03 6.03 -1.96
N GLU A 4 16.87 7.01 -2.24
CA GLU A 4 17.45 7.84 -1.19
C GLU A 4 16.34 8.68 -0.54
N PRO A 5 16.47 9.00 0.75
CA PRO A 5 15.55 9.95 1.37
C PRO A 5 15.49 11.27 0.58
N PRO A 6 14.32 11.94 0.52
CA PRO A 6 14.23 13.26 -0.07
C PRO A 6 15.18 14.23 0.64
N ALA A 7 15.82 15.14 -0.11
CA ALA A 7 16.72 16.15 0.45
C ALA A 7 16.07 17.04 1.53
N SER A 8 14.74 17.13 1.51
CA SER A 8 13.95 17.74 2.57
C SER A 8 12.74 16.82 2.84
N PRO A 9 12.73 16.09 3.95
CA PRO A 9 11.58 15.27 4.34
C PRO A 9 10.32 16.11 4.48
N PRO A 10 9.12 15.52 4.28
CA PRO A 10 7.86 16.20 4.55
C PRO A 10 7.77 16.73 5.99
N ALA A 11 6.93 17.73 6.20
CA ALA A 11 6.53 18.15 7.54
C ALA A 11 5.77 17.02 8.27
N PRO A 12 5.63 17.07 9.61
CA PRO A 12 4.76 16.16 10.35
C PRO A 12 3.38 16.01 9.68
N GLY A 13 2.87 14.79 9.58
CA GLY A 13 1.60 14.50 8.91
C GLY A 13 0.86 13.32 9.53
N VAL A 14 -0.29 12.99 8.94
CA VAL A 14 -1.01 11.74 9.21
C VAL A 14 -0.50 10.68 8.24
N VAL A 15 0.22 9.70 8.76
CA VAL A 15 0.91 8.67 7.98
C VAL A 15 0.09 7.39 7.95
N VAL A 16 -0.20 6.89 6.74
CA VAL A 16 -0.70 5.53 6.49
C VAL A 16 0.38 4.75 5.75
N LEU A 17 0.83 3.63 6.33
CA LEU A 17 1.89 2.79 5.78
C LEU A 17 1.31 1.46 5.27
N GLY A 18 1.76 1.04 4.10
CA GLY A 18 1.43 -0.27 3.54
C GLY A 18 2.41 -0.71 2.47
N ARG A 19 2.48 -2.01 2.22
CA ARG A 19 3.24 -2.55 1.07
C ARG A 19 2.52 -2.31 -0.25
N PHE A 20 1.18 -2.24 -0.24
CA PHE A 20 0.33 -2.04 -1.41
C PHE A 20 0.59 -3.03 -2.56
N GLN A 21 0.68 -4.33 -2.25
CA GLN A 21 0.94 -5.41 -3.21
C GLN A 21 -0.31 -6.30 -3.44
N PRO A 22 -1.36 -5.84 -4.14
CA PRO A 22 -1.55 -4.53 -4.77
C PRO A 22 -2.30 -3.53 -3.84
N VAL A 23 -2.67 -2.36 -4.36
CA VAL A 23 -3.69 -1.51 -3.72
C VAL A 23 -5.05 -2.22 -3.78
N HIS A 24 -5.74 -2.37 -2.65
CA HIS A 24 -6.99 -3.12 -2.54
C HIS A 24 -7.95 -2.46 -1.54
N HIS A 25 -9.19 -2.93 -1.44
CA HIS A 25 -10.23 -2.27 -0.63
C HIS A 25 -9.86 -2.10 0.84
N GLY A 26 -9.13 -3.05 1.43
CA GLY A 26 -8.57 -2.88 2.78
C GLY A 26 -7.70 -1.63 2.94
N HIS A 27 -6.80 -1.37 1.97
CA HIS A 27 -5.95 -0.18 1.96
C HIS A 27 -6.77 1.11 1.78
N THR A 28 -7.67 1.13 0.80
CA THR A 28 -8.40 2.35 0.43
C THR A 28 -9.38 2.80 1.51
N LEU A 29 -10.02 1.86 2.19
CA LEU A 29 -10.86 2.12 3.35
C LEU A 29 -10.04 2.66 4.55
N MET A 30 -8.82 2.14 4.78
CA MET A 30 -7.92 2.67 5.82
C MET A 30 -7.47 4.10 5.48
N ILE A 31 -7.05 4.36 4.24
CA ILE A 31 -6.69 5.69 3.77
C ILE A 31 -7.87 6.66 3.90
N ALA A 32 -9.07 6.26 3.49
CA ALA A 32 -10.27 7.08 3.63
C ALA A 32 -10.68 7.32 5.09
N ALA A 33 -10.45 6.36 5.99
CA ALA A 33 -10.70 6.54 7.42
C ALA A 33 -9.71 7.51 8.05
N ALA A 34 -8.42 7.38 7.71
CA ALA A 34 -7.38 8.30 8.13
C ALA A 34 -7.65 9.72 7.65
N GLU A 35 -8.10 9.91 6.40
CA GLU A 35 -8.44 11.23 5.87
C GLU A 35 -9.64 11.86 6.58
N ARG A 36 -10.71 11.09 6.82
CA ARG A 36 -11.84 11.58 7.63
C ARG A 36 -11.40 11.99 9.03
N TRP A 37 -10.56 11.17 9.67
CA TRP A 37 -10.02 11.49 10.99
C TRP A 37 -9.19 12.77 10.94
N ARG A 38 -8.25 12.88 10.00
CA ARG A 38 -7.38 14.04 9.78
C ARG A 38 -8.19 15.31 9.61
N LEU A 39 -9.16 15.33 8.70
CA LEU A 39 -10.03 16.49 8.47
C LEU A 39 -10.84 16.90 9.71
N SER A 40 -11.17 15.96 10.59
CA SER A 40 -11.95 16.24 11.81
C SER A 40 -11.12 16.68 13.01
N ILE A 41 -9.88 16.19 13.14
CA ILE A 41 -9.05 16.36 14.35
C ILE A 41 -7.82 17.24 14.09
N ALA A 42 -7.19 17.11 12.92
CA ALA A 42 -5.93 17.77 12.59
C ALA A 42 -5.89 18.19 11.10
N PRO A 43 -6.83 19.05 10.63
CA PRO A 43 -6.97 19.41 9.23
C PRO A 43 -5.74 20.15 8.66
N GLU A 44 -4.92 20.73 9.51
CA GLU A 44 -3.65 21.39 9.18
C GLU A 44 -2.52 20.42 8.84
N LEU A 45 -2.59 19.17 9.29
CA LEU A 45 -1.59 18.16 8.98
C LEU A 45 -1.83 17.60 7.56
N PRO A 46 -0.80 17.41 6.72
CA PRO A 46 -0.95 16.73 5.44
C PRO A 46 -1.23 15.23 5.63
N MET A 47 -1.88 14.64 4.62
CA MET A 47 -2.02 13.19 4.50
C MET A 47 -0.79 12.61 3.80
N ILE A 48 -0.18 11.57 4.38
CA ILE A 48 1.02 10.93 3.84
C ILE A 48 0.74 9.43 3.68
N ILE A 49 0.84 8.93 2.46
CA ILE A 49 0.68 7.52 2.11
C ILE A 49 2.07 6.95 1.82
N ALA A 50 2.57 6.12 2.73
CA ALA A 50 3.91 5.56 2.67
C ALA A 50 3.90 4.14 2.08
N ILE A 51 4.53 3.98 0.92
CA ILE A 51 4.78 2.68 0.27
C ILE A 51 6.00 2.03 0.93
N GLY A 52 5.76 1.07 1.82
CA GLY A 52 6.80 0.28 2.47
C GLY A 52 7.41 -0.79 1.54
N SER A 53 8.53 -1.37 1.97
CA SER A 53 9.26 -2.40 1.22
C SER A 53 9.56 -1.98 -0.23
N SER A 54 9.93 -0.71 -0.44
CA SER A 54 10.16 -0.15 -1.78
C SER A 54 11.37 -0.75 -2.51
N ASN A 55 12.23 -1.45 -1.79
CA ASN A 55 13.43 -2.10 -2.29
C ASN A 55 13.33 -3.62 -2.48
N ARG A 56 12.18 -4.24 -2.20
CA ARG A 56 12.06 -5.70 -2.34
C ARG A 56 12.10 -6.11 -3.81
N PRO A 57 12.85 -7.17 -4.16
CA PRO A 57 12.87 -7.68 -5.52
C PRO A 57 11.51 -8.29 -5.90
N GLU A 58 11.28 -8.37 -7.21
CA GLU A 58 10.07 -8.97 -7.76
C GLU A 58 9.92 -10.43 -7.29
N SER A 59 8.74 -10.76 -6.78
CA SER A 59 8.40 -12.08 -6.24
C SER A 59 6.88 -12.22 -6.17
N MET A 60 6.35 -13.42 -5.92
CA MET A 60 4.90 -13.58 -5.71
C MET A 60 4.37 -12.82 -4.48
N GLU A 61 5.26 -12.50 -3.52
CA GLU A 61 4.93 -11.62 -2.41
C GLU A 61 4.99 -10.14 -2.77
N ASN A 62 5.91 -9.75 -3.68
CA ASN A 62 6.14 -8.38 -4.13
C ASN A 62 6.11 -8.29 -5.67
N PRO A 63 4.98 -8.56 -6.32
CA PRO A 63 4.98 -8.68 -7.78
C PRO A 63 5.04 -7.33 -8.50
N TRP A 64 4.64 -6.23 -7.85
CA TRP A 64 4.65 -4.90 -8.45
C TRP A 64 5.76 -4.02 -7.90
N SER A 65 6.37 -3.21 -8.77
CA SER A 65 7.43 -2.28 -8.41
C SER A 65 6.90 -1.14 -7.53
N THR A 66 7.77 -0.29 -7.02
CA THR A 66 7.36 0.91 -6.28
C THR A 66 6.57 1.87 -7.16
N GLU A 67 7.03 2.08 -8.38
CA GLU A 67 6.41 2.96 -9.37
C GLU A 67 5.00 2.45 -9.72
N GLU A 68 4.85 1.15 -9.94
CA GLU A 68 3.54 0.57 -10.26
C GLU A 68 2.55 0.70 -9.11
N ARG A 69 3.02 0.54 -7.87
CA ARG A 69 2.19 0.73 -6.68
C ARG A 69 1.80 2.20 -6.47
N GLU A 70 2.70 3.11 -6.78
CA GLU A 70 2.42 4.54 -6.78
C GLU A 70 1.35 4.88 -7.83
N GLU A 71 1.47 4.38 -9.05
CA GLU A 71 0.46 4.57 -10.10
C GLU A 71 -0.91 3.96 -9.71
N MET A 72 -0.93 2.79 -9.08
CA MET A 72 -2.18 2.23 -8.52
C MET A 72 -2.81 3.15 -7.47
N LEU A 73 -2.00 3.72 -6.57
CA LEU A 73 -2.49 4.68 -5.58
C LEU A 73 -3.01 5.94 -6.27
N ARG A 74 -2.28 6.50 -7.24
CA ARG A 74 -2.68 7.69 -8.00
C ARG A 74 -3.99 7.47 -8.74
N ALA A 75 -4.13 6.35 -9.46
CA ALA A 75 -5.37 5.99 -10.16
C ALA A 75 -6.57 5.92 -9.20
N TRP A 76 -6.37 5.36 -8.00
CA TRP A 76 -7.44 5.33 -7.01
C TRP A 76 -7.74 6.71 -6.39
N LEU A 77 -6.72 7.50 -6.05
CA LEU A 77 -6.90 8.83 -5.46
C LEU A 77 -7.60 9.79 -6.43
N GLU A 78 -7.26 9.74 -7.72
CA GLU A 78 -7.89 10.54 -8.77
C GLU A 78 -9.38 10.16 -8.94
N ASP A 79 -9.67 8.86 -9.04
CA ASP A 79 -11.05 8.34 -9.13
C ASP A 79 -11.88 8.69 -7.88
N LYS A 80 -11.24 8.66 -6.69
CA LYS A 80 -11.92 8.95 -5.44
C LYS A 80 -12.21 10.44 -5.23
N GLY A 81 -11.28 11.32 -5.62
CA GLY A 81 -11.29 12.77 -5.39
C GLY A 81 -11.12 13.17 -3.92
N GLY A 82 -10.77 14.44 -3.66
CA GLY A 82 -10.62 14.99 -2.30
C GLY A 82 -9.30 14.65 -1.60
N PHE A 83 -8.29 14.20 -2.36
CA PHE A 83 -6.94 13.88 -1.89
C PHE A 83 -5.85 14.65 -2.65
N GLU A 84 -6.19 15.83 -3.18
CA GLU A 84 -5.33 16.62 -4.08
C GLU A 84 -3.98 17.02 -3.44
N HIS A 85 -3.90 16.99 -2.11
CA HIS A 85 -2.71 17.32 -1.33
C HIS A 85 -2.09 16.12 -0.60
N ALA A 86 -2.56 14.90 -0.86
CA ALA A 86 -1.95 13.70 -0.28
C ALA A 86 -0.54 13.49 -0.87
N LEU A 87 0.43 13.25 0.00
CA LEU A 87 1.80 12.93 -0.39
C LEU A 87 1.96 11.42 -0.48
N ILE A 88 2.57 10.93 -1.55
CA ILE A 88 2.99 9.53 -1.66
C ILE A 88 4.51 9.50 -1.52
N VAL A 89 5.01 8.65 -0.62
CA VAL A 89 6.45 8.44 -0.40
C VAL A 89 6.78 6.96 -0.42
N ALA A 90 8.01 6.60 -0.78
CA ALA A 90 8.46 5.22 -0.83
C ALA A 90 9.60 4.97 0.17
N ILE A 91 9.47 3.93 0.98
CA ILE A 91 10.37 3.65 2.10
C ILE A 91 11.01 2.27 1.89
N PRO A 92 12.35 2.18 1.73
CA PRO A 92 13.04 0.91 1.62
C PRO A 92 13.18 0.25 2.99
N ASP A 93 13.18 -1.08 3.04
CA ASP A 93 13.49 -1.83 4.27
C ASP A 93 14.99 -1.77 4.58
N ILE A 94 15.35 -1.73 5.87
CA ILE A 94 16.75 -1.69 6.36
C ILE A 94 17.22 -2.93 7.14
N GLU A 95 16.41 -4.00 7.19
CA GLU A 95 16.69 -5.24 7.95
C GLU A 95 17.10 -5.01 9.42
N ASP A 96 16.71 -3.87 9.99
CA ASP A 96 17.02 -3.45 11.35
C ASP A 96 15.73 -2.92 12.03
N PRO A 97 14.88 -3.82 12.57
CA PRO A 97 13.58 -3.45 13.11
C PRO A 97 13.61 -2.37 14.21
N PRO A 98 14.56 -2.39 15.19
CA PRO A 98 14.66 -1.34 16.20
C PRO A 98 14.84 0.07 15.64
N ASN A 99 15.55 0.23 14.51
CA ASN A 99 15.83 1.52 13.90
C ASN A 99 14.89 1.86 12.73
N TRP A 100 13.88 1.02 12.46
CA TRP A 100 13.02 1.16 11.30
C TRP A 100 12.22 2.47 11.29
N VAL A 101 11.68 2.92 12.43
CA VAL A 101 10.91 4.18 12.50
C VAL A 101 11.81 5.40 12.26
N ALA A 102 12.98 5.44 12.90
CA ALA A 102 13.95 6.52 12.70
C ALA A 102 14.44 6.60 11.23
N HIS A 103 14.51 5.46 10.55
CA HIS A 103 14.75 5.41 9.11
C HIS A 103 13.55 5.90 8.29
N ALA A 104 12.34 5.43 8.60
CA ALA A 104 11.12 5.82 7.91
C ALA A 104 10.82 7.32 8.01
N GLU A 105 11.17 7.94 9.15
CA GLU A 105 11.09 9.40 9.38
C GLU A 105 11.88 10.23 8.36
N GLN A 106 12.95 9.68 7.79
CA GLN A 106 13.73 10.36 6.75
C GLN A 106 12.92 10.50 5.45
N TYR A 107 11.87 9.69 5.26
CA TYR A 107 11.05 9.66 4.05
C TYR A 107 9.69 10.31 4.24
N HIS A 108 8.96 9.94 5.30
CA HIS A 108 7.62 10.45 5.56
C HIS A 108 7.58 11.66 6.51
N GLY A 109 8.74 12.12 6.98
CA GLY A 109 8.83 13.24 7.92
C GLY A 109 8.83 12.81 9.39
N PRO A 110 9.15 13.76 10.31
CA PRO A 110 9.25 13.49 11.74
C PRO A 110 7.88 13.26 12.40
N ALA A 111 7.90 12.97 13.70
CA ALA A 111 6.73 12.64 14.51
C ALA A 111 5.47 13.49 14.22
N GLY A 112 4.42 12.80 13.77
CA GLY A 112 3.06 13.30 13.56
C GLY A 112 2.06 12.29 14.13
N VAL A 113 1.15 11.80 13.28
CA VAL A 113 0.18 10.76 13.66
C VAL A 113 0.35 9.54 12.77
N PHE A 114 0.57 8.37 13.37
CA PHE A 114 0.58 7.10 12.64
C PHE A 114 -0.81 6.47 12.70
N PHE A 115 -1.45 6.32 11.55
CA PHE A 115 -2.80 5.77 11.45
C PHE A 115 -2.73 4.36 10.85
N THR A 116 -3.11 3.36 11.64
CA THR A 116 -2.94 1.96 11.24
C THR A 116 -4.02 1.07 11.81
N SER A 117 -4.14 -0.13 11.27
CA SER A 117 -4.80 -1.24 11.98
C SER A 117 -3.77 -2.26 12.49
N ASP A 118 -2.54 -2.26 11.97
CA ASP A 118 -1.51 -3.26 12.25
C ASP A 118 -0.88 -3.03 13.63
N LEU A 119 -1.14 -3.95 14.57
CA LEU A 119 -0.68 -3.83 15.96
C LEU A 119 0.84 -3.88 16.11
N PRO A 120 1.59 -4.74 15.39
CA PRO A 120 3.05 -4.70 15.41
C PRO A 120 3.61 -3.33 14.99
N SER A 121 3.14 -2.77 13.87
CA SER A 121 3.57 -1.44 13.41
C SER A 121 3.16 -0.35 14.40
N ALA A 122 1.95 -0.44 14.96
CA ALA A 122 1.49 0.50 16.01
C ALA A 122 2.47 0.54 17.18
N GLY A 123 2.86 -0.63 17.71
CA GLY A 123 3.80 -0.71 18.83
C GLY A 123 5.20 -0.15 18.52
N LEU A 124 5.69 -0.32 17.29
CA LEU A 124 6.95 0.28 16.86
C LEU A 124 6.88 1.82 16.85
N TYR A 125 5.82 2.38 16.28
CA TYR A 125 5.62 3.84 16.23
C TYR A 125 5.36 4.44 17.62
N GLU A 126 4.56 3.78 18.47
CA GLU A 126 4.34 4.19 19.87
C GLU A 126 5.67 4.22 20.65
N SER A 127 6.52 3.19 20.47
CA SER A 127 7.84 3.11 21.12
C SER A 127 8.79 4.22 20.65
N ALA A 128 8.61 4.71 19.42
CA ALA A 128 9.33 5.85 18.86
C ALA A 128 8.74 7.21 19.27
N GLY A 129 7.68 7.24 20.09
CA GLY A 129 7.06 8.47 20.60
C GLY A 129 6.03 9.11 19.68
N TRP A 130 5.56 8.38 18.66
CA TRP A 130 4.48 8.87 17.79
C TRP A 130 3.12 8.78 18.46
N GLN A 131 2.23 9.71 18.14
CA GLN A 131 0.81 9.50 18.38
C GLN A 131 0.30 8.42 17.41
N VAL A 132 -0.33 7.37 17.93
CA VAL A 132 -0.87 6.29 17.11
C VAL A 132 -2.39 6.24 17.22
N VAL A 133 -3.06 6.14 16.07
CA VAL A 133 -4.50 5.94 15.97
C VAL A 133 -4.73 4.56 15.38
N ILE A 134 -5.22 3.65 16.22
CA ILE A 134 -5.56 2.28 15.81
C ILE A 134 -7.02 2.24 15.39
N THR A 135 -7.27 1.85 14.14
CA THR A 135 -8.63 1.58 13.65
C THR A 135 -8.87 0.06 13.55
N PRO A 136 -9.86 -0.50 14.27
CA PRO A 136 -10.23 -1.90 14.08
C PRO A 136 -10.87 -2.06 12.72
N PHE A 137 -10.36 -3.01 11.93
CA PHE A 137 -10.79 -3.21 10.56
C PHE A 137 -11.61 -4.49 10.46
N GLU A 138 -12.94 -4.35 10.43
CA GLU A 138 -13.92 -5.45 10.54
C GLU A 138 -13.87 -6.47 9.40
N GLN A 139 -13.19 -6.16 8.30
CA GLN A 139 -13.13 -7.02 7.10
C GLN A 139 -11.71 -7.48 6.76
N ARG A 140 -10.80 -7.54 7.75
CA ARG A 140 -9.40 -7.98 7.56
C ARG A 140 -9.30 -9.25 6.74
N GLU A 141 -10.05 -10.28 7.14
CA GLU A 141 -10.02 -11.58 6.49
C GLU A 141 -10.35 -11.50 4.99
N ARG A 142 -11.21 -10.58 4.57
CA ARG A 142 -11.65 -10.44 3.17
C ARG A 142 -10.62 -9.75 2.28
N PHE A 143 -9.83 -8.83 2.83
CA PHE A 143 -8.92 -7.97 2.05
C PHE A 143 -7.46 -8.16 2.44
N GLU A 144 -7.04 -9.39 2.67
CA GLU A 144 -5.64 -9.71 2.89
C GLU A 144 -4.88 -9.74 1.58
N GLY A 145 -3.74 -9.05 1.51
CA GLY A 145 -2.97 -8.93 0.27
C GLY A 145 -2.63 -10.27 -0.38
N TRP A 146 -2.36 -11.32 0.40
CA TRP A 146 -2.08 -12.66 -0.15
C TRP A 146 -3.30 -13.25 -0.89
N ARG A 147 -4.52 -13.06 -0.37
CA ARG A 147 -5.76 -13.49 -1.03
C ARG A 147 -5.99 -12.73 -2.32
N VAL A 148 -5.77 -11.41 -2.28
CA VAL A 148 -5.91 -10.55 -3.47
C VAL A 148 -4.93 -11.00 -4.55
N ARG A 149 -3.67 -11.26 -4.20
CA ARG A 149 -2.66 -11.76 -5.15
C ARG A 149 -3.01 -13.14 -5.71
N ALA A 150 -3.54 -14.05 -4.90
CA ALA A 150 -3.98 -15.36 -5.36
C ALA A 150 -5.10 -15.24 -6.42
N THR A 151 -6.12 -14.41 -6.15
CA THR A 151 -7.18 -14.15 -7.14
C THR A 151 -6.64 -13.46 -8.39
N ALA A 152 -5.76 -12.47 -8.24
CA ALA A 152 -5.10 -11.79 -9.36
C ALA A 152 -4.26 -12.75 -10.20
N GLN A 153 -3.59 -13.72 -9.57
CA GLN A 153 -2.83 -14.76 -10.26
C GLN A 153 -3.73 -15.69 -11.08
N MET A 154 -4.90 -16.07 -10.57
CA MET A 154 -5.88 -16.86 -11.34
C MET A 154 -6.34 -16.12 -12.61
N MET A 155 -6.37 -14.79 -12.58
CA MET A 155 -6.75 -13.94 -13.71
C MET A 155 -5.57 -13.58 -14.64
N SER A 156 -4.35 -14.00 -14.32
CA SER A 156 -3.12 -13.50 -14.97
C SER A 156 -2.96 -13.88 -16.45
N THR A 157 -3.69 -14.88 -16.92
CA THR A 157 -3.66 -15.38 -18.31
C THR A 157 -4.98 -15.19 -19.04
N ILE A 158 -5.93 -14.47 -18.42
CA ILE A 158 -7.24 -14.21 -19.00
C ILE A 158 -7.17 -12.92 -19.81
N ASP A 159 -7.47 -13.02 -21.11
CA ASP A 159 -7.51 -11.86 -22.04
C ASP A 159 -8.87 -11.14 -22.04
N ASP A 160 -9.89 -11.70 -21.39
CA ASP A 160 -11.19 -11.06 -21.24
C ASP A 160 -11.16 -10.02 -20.10
N ASP A 161 -10.98 -8.78 -20.52
CA ASP A 161 -11.01 -7.57 -19.71
C ASP A 161 -12.25 -7.45 -18.79
N GLU A 162 -13.43 -7.84 -19.27
CA GLU A 162 -14.67 -7.77 -18.48
C GLU A 162 -14.68 -8.85 -17.39
N ALA A 163 -14.20 -10.05 -17.72
CA ALA A 163 -14.03 -11.13 -16.75
C ALA A 163 -13.03 -10.75 -15.65
N VAL A 164 -11.88 -10.16 -16.01
CA VAL A 164 -10.88 -9.66 -15.05
C VAL A 164 -11.49 -8.62 -14.11
N ARG A 165 -12.22 -7.63 -14.65
CA ARG A 165 -12.91 -6.61 -13.85
C ARG A 165 -13.93 -7.22 -12.88
N THR A 166 -14.72 -8.16 -13.38
CA THR A 166 -15.77 -8.83 -12.59
C THR A 166 -15.17 -9.59 -11.40
N VAL A 167 -14.08 -10.32 -11.62
CA VAL A 167 -13.46 -11.15 -10.59
C VAL A 167 -12.67 -10.33 -9.56
N LEU A 168 -12.00 -9.25 -9.97
CA LEU A 168 -11.09 -8.49 -9.10
C LEU A 168 -11.77 -7.31 -8.37
N SER A 169 -12.81 -6.71 -8.95
CA SER A 169 -13.50 -5.56 -8.34
C SER A 169 -14.12 -5.80 -6.95
N PRO A 170 -14.51 -7.03 -6.54
CA PRO A 170 -14.94 -7.29 -5.16
C PRO A 170 -13.84 -7.13 -4.11
N ALA A 171 -12.55 -7.14 -4.52
CA ALA A 171 -11.39 -7.05 -3.65
C ALA A 171 -10.55 -5.79 -3.88
N MET A 172 -10.60 -5.20 -5.07
CA MET A 172 -9.83 -4.00 -5.46
C MET A 172 -10.72 -2.90 -6.05
N PRO A 173 -10.37 -1.62 -5.89
CA PRO A 173 -11.04 -0.53 -6.60
C PRO A 173 -10.96 -0.72 -8.11
N ILE A 174 -12.02 -0.35 -8.83
CA ILE A 174 -12.08 -0.55 -10.28
C ILE A 174 -10.98 0.24 -11.02
N SER A 175 -10.63 1.43 -10.52
CA SER A 175 -9.51 2.24 -11.02
C SER A 175 -8.16 1.51 -10.95
N VAL A 176 -7.90 0.80 -9.85
CA VAL A 176 -6.69 -0.03 -9.71
C VAL A 176 -6.74 -1.23 -10.66
N VAL A 177 -7.90 -1.87 -10.80
CA VAL A 177 -8.06 -3.00 -11.73
C VAL A 177 -7.81 -2.55 -13.18
N ASN A 178 -8.37 -1.40 -13.58
CA ASN A 178 -8.17 -0.83 -14.91
C ASN A 178 -6.68 -0.56 -15.18
N TYR A 179 -6.00 0.10 -14.24
CA TYR A 179 -4.55 0.33 -14.33
C TYR A 179 -3.78 -0.98 -14.53
N LEU A 180 -4.07 -2.01 -13.73
CA LEU A 180 -3.40 -3.31 -13.81
C LEU A 180 -3.61 -4.00 -15.16
N ILE A 181 -4.76 -3.82 -15.79
CA ILE A 181 -5.06 -4.35 -17.13
C ILE A 181 -4.31 -3.57 -18.20
N GLU A 182 -4.39 -2.23 -18.17
CA GLU A 182 -3.74 -1.33 -19.13
C GLU A 182 -2.21 -1.49 -19.11
N ALA A 183 -1.62 -1.59 -17.92
CA ALA A 183 -0.19 -1.80 -17.73
C ALA A 183 0.25 -3.27 -17.93
N GLN A 184 -0.68 -4.18 -18.23
CA GLN A 184 -0.44 -5.63 -18.27
C GLN A 184 0.20 -6.18 -16.97
N GLY A 185 -0.06 -5.52 -15.85
CA GLY A 185 0.54 -5.78 -14.55
C GLY A 185 0.15 -7.13 -13.94
N LEU A 186 -0.90 -7.79 -14.45
CA LEU A 186 -1.30 -9.12 -14.01
C LEU A 186 -0.48 -10.24 -14.65
N ARG A 187 0.02 -10.06 -15.88
CA ARG A 187 0.60 -11.15 -16.70
C ARG A 187 1.80 -11.81 -16.02
N ARG A 188 2.63 -11.04 -15.34
CA ARG A 188 3.81 -11.56 -14.62
C ARG A 188 3.46 -12.59 -13.55
N LEU A 189 2.27 -12.51 -12.95
CA LEU A 189 1.85 -13.42 -11.88
C LEU A 189 1.77 -14.88 -12.34
N ALA A 190 1.56 -15.11 -13.64
CA ALA A 190 1.59 -16.45 -14.24
C ALA A 190 2.96 -17.13 -14.11
N PHE A 191 4.04 -16.32 -14.08
CA PHE A 191 5.43 -16.78 -14.07
C PHE A 191 6.10 -16.65 -12.70
N LEU A 192 5.49 -15.88 -11.78
CA LEU A 192 5.98 -15.70 -10.41
C LEU A 192 5.47 -16.77 -9.43
N GLY A 193 4.46 -17.55 -9.81
CA GLY A 193 4.05 -18.70 -9.02
C GLY A 193 5.16 -19.74 -9.00
N GLU A 194 5.57 -20.18 -7.81
CA GLU A 194 6.30 -21.43 -7.69
C GLU A 194 5.42 -22.50 -8.33
N GLY A 195 5.97 -23.21 -9.32
CA GLY A 195 5.25 -24.25 -10.05
C GLY A 195 4.52 -25.16 -9.07
N GLY A 196 3.22 -25.39 -9.32
CA GLY A 196 2.46 -26.39 -8.58
C GLY A 196 3.19 -27.74 -8.64
N GLU A 197 3.29 -28.37 -7.47
CA GLU A 197 3.90 -29.67 -7.13
C GLU A 197 4.93 -30.30 -8.10
N PRO A 198 6.12 -30.73 -7.61
CA PRO A 198 6.93 -31.67 -8.38
C PRO A 198 6.12 -32.96 -8.55
N VAL A 199 5.59 -33.17 -9.75
CA VAL A 199 4.95 -34.43 -10.13
C VAL A 199 6.03 -35.48 -10.40
N GLY A 200 6.36 -36.25 -9.35
CA GLY A 200 7.03 -37.55 -9.46
C GLY A 200 8.55 -37.53 -9.53
#